data_AF-A0AAW7Y3D4-F1
#
_entry.id   AF-A0AAW7Y3D4-F1
#
_cell.length_a   1.000
_cell.length_b   1.000
_cell.length_c   1.000
_cell.angle_alpha   90.00
_cell.angle_beta   90.00
_cell.angle_gamma   90.00
#
_symmetry.space_group_name_H-M   'P 1'
#
loop_
_entity.id
_entity.type
_entity.pdbx_description
1 polymer ?
#
loop_
_entity_poly.entity_id
_entity_poly.type
_entity_poly.pdbx_seq_one_letter_code
_entity_poly.pdbx_strand_id
1 'polypeptide(L)'
;MLSNRSHPDKGGSKALMQMVRQAYEQVMKGNGASEAIRTVIKKDGRVDQLQNQLITLEKIHEELRIAFDESQSKLRKSEAELKHLRSTQSQQSHDDYELTQLKRENIRLKRDITDLQHDLRAAKSTQPLRSASSELSEDINPNSPFKGASNVFKQAKTTGLTHRRKVWIVLALPLLVIMAMLLPAGEHIQTIIALFDSPAEKVNSHPKILTAHPDDLAKKNAQQQAAMVMVIPEKPKALPQLKLVKEFGAWHKGYFAETQQPYIAIRSEGGSYVLHNCQGEFQYYMNQNLRSRRLPANLIYERRDRHFTIYSMPYGNGSTLAQWSGSKSLLINDEYFPNQGFENAYQDLLNTCDLVY
;
A
#
# COMPACT_ATOMS: atom_id res chain seq x y z
N MET A 1 5.22 -29.49 -52.18
CA MET A 1 4.51 -29.15 -50.92
C MET A 1 3.14 -28.54 -51.21
N LEU A 2 2.17 -29.34 -51.69
CA LEU A 2 0.78 -28.88 -51.89
C LEU A 2 -0.28 -29.84 -51.30
N SER A 3 0.10 -31.04 -50.86
CA SER A 3 -0.80 -32.04 -50.28
C SER A 3 -1.11 -31.83 -48.78
N ASN A 4 -0.38 -30.94 -48.09
CA ASN A 4 -0.59 -30.68 -46.66
C ASN A 4 -1.62 -29.59 -46.34
N ARG A 5 -2.23 -28.97 -47.36
CA ARG A 5 -3.18 -27.86 -47.17
C ARG A 5 -4.64 -28.17 -47.53
N SER A 6 -4.96 -29.38 -47.99
CA SER A 6 -6.27 -29.64 -48.61
C SER A 6 -7.12 -30.75 -48.00
N HIS A 7 -6.84 -31.25 -46.79
CA HIS A 7 -7.78 -32.16 -46.11
C HIS A 7 -7.81 -31.99 -44.59
N PRO A 8 -8.99 -31.71 -43.98
CA PRO A 8 -9.16 -31.58 -42.53
C PRO A 8 -9.17 -32.91 -41.76
N ASP A 9 -8.98 -34.07 -42.42
CA ASP A 9 -9.25 -35.39 -41.82
C ASP A 9 -8.07 -36.41 -41.90
N LYS A 10 -6.84 -35.97 -41.59
CA LYS A 10 -5.72 -36.91 -41.40
C LYS A 10 -5.78 -37.69 -40.07
N GLY A 11 -6.59 -37.24 -39.13
CA GLY A 11 -6.80 -37.90 -37.83
C GLY A 11 -7.73 -39.11 -37.92
N GLY A 12 -8.88 -38.96 -38.60
CA GLY A 12 -9.85 -40.02 -38.77
C GLY A 12 -9.34 -41.16 -39.65
N SER A 13 -8.67 -40.82 -40.75
CA SER A 13 -8.06 -41.81 -41.65
C SER A 13 -6.97 -42.67 -40.97
N LYS A 14 -6.15 -42.09 -40.09
CA LYS A 14 -5.15 -42.84 -39.31
C LYS A 14 -5.79 -43.76 -38.27
N ALA A 15 -6.85 -43.29 -37.61
CA ALA A 15 -7.62 -44.10 -36.66
C ALA A 15 -8.33 -45.27 -37.36
N LEU A 16 -8.94 -45.03 -38.53
CA LEU A 16 -9.55 -46.06 -39.36
C LEU A 16 -8.54 -47.10 -39.84
N MET A 17 -7.37 -46.69 -40.31
CA MET A 17 -6.29 -47.61 -40.70
C MET A 17 -5.83 -48.49 -39.52
N GLN A 18 -5.75 -47.92 -38.32
CA GLN A 18 -5.40 -48.68 -37.12
C GLN A 18 -6.49 -49.68 -36.71
N MET A 19 -7.77 -49.28 -36.83
CA MET A 19 -8.92 -50.16 -36.61
C MET A 19 -8.94 -51.33 -37.59
N VAL A 20 -8.75 -51.06 -38.88
CA VAL A 20 -8.72 -52.11 -39.92
C VAL A 20 -7.57 -53.10 -39.67
N ARG A 21 -6.39 -52.60 -39.29
CA ARG A 21 -5.25 -53.45 -38.94
C ARG A 21 -5.53 -54.34 -37.72
N GLN A 22 -6.13 -53.80 -36.67
CA GLN A 22 -6.46 -54.56 -35.45
C GLN A 22 -7.57 -55.60 -35.70
N ALA A 23 -8.59 -55.24 -36.49
CA ALA A 23 -9.62 -56.18 -36.91
C ALA A 23 -9.04 -57.34 -37.73
N TYR A 24 -8.13 -57.04 -38.67
CA TYR A 24 -7.44 -58.05 -39.45
C TYR A 24 -6.59 -58.99 -38.58
N GLU A 25 -5.84 -58.46 -37.60
CA GLU A 25 -5.07 -59.28 -36.67
C GLU A 25 -5.95 -60.20 -35.80
N GLN A 26 -7.15 -59.76 -35.40
CA GLN A 26 -8.08 -60.59 -34.63
C GLN A 26 -8.70 -61.72 -35.47
N VAL A 27 -9.01 -61.43 -36.74
CA VAL A 27 -9.48 -62.45 -37.69
C VAL A 27 -8.38 -63.48 -37.96
N MET A 28 -7.14 -63.04 -38.18
CA MET A 28 -5.98 -63.93 -38.38
C MET A 28 -5.70 -64.82 -37.17
N LYS A 29 -6.05 -64.38 -35.95
CA LYS A 29 -5.92 -65.15 -34.70
C LYS A 29 -7.11 -66.08 -34.43
N GLY A 30 -8.10 -66.15 -35.33
CA GLY A 30 -9.27 -67.02 -35.21
C GLY A 30 -10.42 -66.46 -34.36
N ASN A 31 -10.32 -65.20 -33.91
CA ASN A 31 -11.29 -64.55 -33.02
C ASN A 31 -12.23 -63.58 -33.76
N GLY A 32 -12.63 -63.93 -35.00
CA GLY A 32 -13.42 -63.05 -35.88
C GLY A 32 -14.85 -62.72 -35.40
N ALA A 33 -15.40 -63.49 -34.46
CA ALA A 33 -16.73 -63.27 -33.89
C ALA A 33 -16.74 -62.30 -32.68
N SER A 34 -15.56 -61.88 -32.20
CA SER A 34 -15.43 -60.98 -31.05
C SER A 34 -15.29 -59.52 -31.49
N GLU A 35 -15.84 -58.59 -30.71
CA GLU A 35 -15.75 -57.15 -30.96
C GLU A 35 -14.27 -56.70 -30.91
N ALA A 36 -13.67 -56.46 -32.09
CA ALA A 36 -12.22 -56.32 -32.23
C ALA A 36 -11.65 -55.02 -31.65
N ILE A 37 -12.47 -54.00 -31.37
CA ILE A 37 -12.03 -52.65 -31.02
C ILE A 37 -12.91 -52.10 -29.90
N ARG A 38 -12.38 -51.93 -28.68
CA ARG A 38 -13.10 -51.24 -27.59
C ARG A 38 -12.79 -49.75 -27.47
N THR A 39 -11.56 -49.31 -27.76
CA THR A 39 -11.23 -47.87 -27.82
C THR A 39 -9.95 -47.65 -28.66
N VAL A 40 -9.97 -46.66 -29.55
CA VAL A 40 -8.76 -46.17 -30.23
C VAL A 40 -8.23 -44.98 -29.43
N ILE A 41 -7.18 -45.20 -28.64
CA ILE A 41 -6.53 -44.11 -27.90
C ILE A 41 -5.71 -43.28 -28.89
N LYS A 42 -6.28 -42.15 -29.28
CA LYS A 42 -5.53 -41.11 -30.00
C LYS A 42 -4.51 -40.51 -29.02
N LYS A 43 -3.22 -40.72 -29.27
CA LYS A 43 -2.14 -40.03 -28.54
C LYS A 43 -2.15 -38.56 -28.96
N ASP A 44 -3.01 -37.76 -28.34
CA ASP A 44 -3.06 -36.32 -28.53
C ASP A 44 -1.85 -35.69 -27.84
N GLY A 45 -0.98 -35.00 -28.59
CA GLY A 45 0.16 -34.26 -28.05
C GLY A 45 -0.20 -33.14 -27.06
N ARG A 46 -1.49 -32.89 -26.84
CA ARG A 46 -2.03 -32.03 -25.77
C ARG A 46 -1.75 -32.60 -24.37
N VAL A 47 -1.66 -33.91 -24.19
CA VAL A 47 -1.41 -34.52 -22.88
C VAL A 47 0.00 -34.19 -22.41
N ASP A 48 1.00 -34.30 -23.29
CA ASP A 48 2.39 -33.96 -23.00
C ASP A 48 2.56 -32.44 -22.77
N GLN A 49 1.82 -31.61 -23.52
CA GLN A 49 1.78 -30.15 -23.29
C GLN A 49 1.16 -29.80 -21.94
N LEU A 50 0.06 -30.44 -21.55
CA LEU A 50 -0.59 -30.23 -20.25
C LEU A 50 0.29 -30.71 -19.09
N GLN A 51 1.01 -31.82 -19.25
CA GLN A 51 1.96 -32.29 -18.25
C GLN A 51 3.12 -31.30 -18.05
N ASN A 52 3.69 -30.77 -19.14
CA ASN A 52 4.72 -29.74 -19.04
C ASN A 52 4.20 -28.46 -18.39
N GLN A 53 2.95 -28.06 -18.70
CA GLN A 53 2.31 -26.92 -18.04
C GLN A 53 2.13 -27.16 -16.55
N LEU A 54 1.70 -28.35 -16.13
CA LEU A 54 1.56 -28.69 -14.70
C LEU A 54 2.89 -28.60 -13.96
N ILE A 55 3.97 -29.14 -14.54
CA ILE A 55 5.32 -29.06 -13.95
C ILE A 55 5.77 -27.60 -13.81
N THR A 56 5.51 -26.77 -14.83
CA THR A 56 5.86 -25.34 -14.77
C THR A 56 5.04 -24.61 -13.70
N LEU A 57 3.76 -24.96 -13.55
CA LEU A 57 2.85 -24.35 -12.60
C LEU A 57 3.22 -24.72 -11.16
N GLU A 58 3.61 -25.98 -10.93
CA GLU A 58 4.11 -26.46 -9.65
C GLU A 58 5.39 -25.73 -9.24
N LYS A 59 6.33 -25.55 -10.18
CA LYS A 59 7.55 -24.79 -9.94
C LYS A 59 7.26 -23.33 -9.55
N ILE A 60 6.37 -22.67 -10.29
CA ILE A 60 5.97 -21.28 -10.01
C ILE A 60 5.28 -21.18 -8.65
N HIS A 61 4.44 -22.15 -8.30
CA HIS A 61 3.76 -22.17 -7.00
C HIS A 61 4.76 -22.28 -5.85
N GLU A 62 5.78 -23.12 -5.98
CA GLU A 62 6.82 -23.27 -4.96
C GLU A 62 7.68 -22.01 -4.83
N GLU A 63 8.05 -21.38 -5.95
CA GLU A 63 8.76 -20.09 -5.94
C GLU A 63 7.93 -18.99 -5.26
N LEU A 64 6.62 -18.92 -5.54
CA LEU A 64 5.70 -17.97 -4.91
C LEU A 64 5.58 -18.21 -3.40
N ARG A 65 5.53 -19.48 -2.99
CA ARG A 65 5.43 -19.86 -1.58
C ARG A 65 6.65 -19.41 -0.80
N ILE A 66 7.85 -19.65 -1.34
CA ILE A 66 9.11 -19.22 -0.72
C ILE A 66 9.15 -17.69 -0.59
N ALA A 67 8.78 -16.96 -1.65
CA ALA A 67 8.75 -15.49 -1.63
C ALA A 67 7.72 -14.93 -0.64
N PHE A 68 6.58 -15.61 -0.49
CA PHE A 68 5.55 -15.25 0.47
C PHE A 68 6.03 -15.45 1.91
N ASP A 69 6.65 -16.59 2.22
CA ASP A 69 7.19 -16.89 3.54
C ASP A 69 8.32 -15.92 3.90
N GLU A 70 9.19 -15.58 2.94
CA GLU A 70 10.24 -14.57 3.13
C GLU A 70 9.64 -13.20 3.45
N SER A 71 8.63 -12.78 2.70
CA SER A 71 7.95 -11.49 2.90
C SER A 71 7.22 -11.43 4.25
N GLN A 72 6.54 -12.51 4.64
CA GLN A 72 5.89 -12.62 5.95
C GLN A 72 6.91 -12.56 7.09
N SER A 73 8.07 -13.20 6.92
CA SER A 73 9.16 -13.14 7.92
C SER A 73 9.72 -11.72 8.07
N LYS A 74 9.89 -10.98 6.97
CA LYS A 74 10.33 -9.58 6.97
C LYS A 74 9.32 -8.68 7.67
N LEU A 75 8.03 -8.86 7.39
CA LEU A 75 6.95 -8.12 8.06
C LEU A 75 6.98 -8.35 9.57
N ARG A 76 7.06 -9.60 10.02
CA ARG A 76 7.14 -9.92 11.46
C ARG A 76 8.36 -9.31 12.14
N LYS A 77 9.53 -9.30 11.47
CA LYS A 77 10.74 -8.63 11.99
C LYS A 77 10.52 -7.12 12.12
N SER A 78 10.00 -6.47 11.08
CA SER A 78 9.73 -5.03 11.11
C SER A 78 8.66 -4.65 12.15
N GLU A 79 7.64 -5.49 12.34
CA GLU A 79 6.60 -5.27 13.35
C GLU A 79 7.16 -5.41 14.77
N ALA A 80 8.02 -6.41 15.01
CA ALA A 80 8.73 -6.56 16.27
C ALA A 80 9.65 -5.37 16.57
N GLU A 81 10.36 -4.85 15.56
CA GLU A 81 11.19 -3.66 15.67
C GLU A 81 10.35 -2.41 16.00
N LEU A 82 9.23 -2.20 15.31
CA LEU A 82 8.30 -1.11 15.60
C LEU A 82 7.72 -1.21 17.01
N LYS A 83 7.39 -2.41 17.48
CA LYS A 83 6.90 -2.63 18.84
C LYS A 83 7.97 -2.29 19.88
N HIS A 84 9.23 -2.64 19.63
CA HIS A 84 10.36 -2.30 20.50
C HIS A 84 10.64 -0.79 20.52
N LEU A 85 10.57 -0.11 19.37
CA LEU A 85 10.68 1.35 19.30
C LEU A 85 9.55 2.04 20.05
N ARG A 86 8.33 1.51 19.98
CA ARG A 86 7.18 2.06 20.71
C ARG A 86 7.31 1.86 22.22
N SER A 87 7.79 0.71 22.68
CA SER A 87 8.00 0.47 24.12
C SER A 87 9.12 1.34 24.69
N THR A 88 10.22 1.50 23.95
CA THR A 88 11.34 2.38 24.37
C THR A 88 10.91 3.85 24.39
N GLN A 89 10.14 4.31 23.42
CA GLN A 89 9.57 5.67 23.43
C GLN A 89 8.62 5.90 24.62
N SER A 90 7.80 4.91 24.97
CA SER A 90 6.94 4.98 26.16
C SER A 90 7.74 5.07 27.45
N GLN A 91 8.79 4.27 27.59
CA GLN A 91 9.69 4.32 28.76
C GLN A 91 10.38 5.69 28.85
N GLN A 92 10.90 6.20 27.75
CA GLN A 92 11.56 7.51 27.70
C GLN A 92 10.61 8.66 28.11
N SER A 93 9.33 8.59 27.72
CA SER A 93 8.33 9.58 28.15
C SER A 93 8.02 9.53 29.65
N HIS A 94 8.08 8.33 30.25
CA HIS A 94 7.88 8.15 31.69
C HIS A 94 9.09 8.68 32.47
N ASP A 95 10.30 8.35 32.01
CA ASP A 95 11.55 8.84 32.58
C ASP A 95 11.63 10.38 32.50
N ASP A 96 11.22 10.98 31.39
CA ASP A 96 11.15 12.44 31.22
C ASP A 96 10.14 13.06 32.20
N TYR A 97 8.98 12.44 32.42
CA TYR A 97 8.01 12.89 33.41
C TYR A 97 8.59 12.84 34.83
N GLU A 98 9.18 11.73 35.25
CA GLU A 98 9.82 11.61 36.57
C GLU A 98 10.95 12.64 36.74
N LEU A 99 11.77 12.84 35.71
CA LEU A 99 12.86 13.80 35.74
C LEU A 99 12.36 15.25 35.87
N THR A 100 11.23 15.58 35.25
CA THR A 100 10.58 16.89 35.45
C THR A 100 10.00 17.04 36.86
N GLN A 101 9.42 15.97 37.42
CA GLN A 101 8.92 15.97 38.79
C GLN A 101 10.05 16.16 39.81
N LEU A 102 11.14 15.40 39.69
CA LEU A 102 12.33 15.52 40.53
C LEU A 102 12.95 16.91 40.45
N LYS A 103 12.97 17.54 39.27
CA LYS A 103 13.43 18.93 39.12
C LYS A 103 12.56 19.92 39.90
N ARG A 104 11.23 19.75 39.89
CA ARG A 104 10.31 20.61 40.64
C ARG A 104 10.51 20.47 42.15
N GLU A 105 10.67 19.24 42.64
CA GLU A 105 10.96 18.98 44.04
C GLU A 105 12.32 19.55 44.45
N ASN A 106 13.35 19.42 43.61
CA ASN A 106 14.66 20.00 43.89
C ASN A 106 14.60 21.54 43.97
N ILE A 107 13.79 22.19 43.12
CA ILE A 107 13.55 23.64 43.20
C ILE A 107 12.82 23.99 44.50
N ARG A 108 11.80 23.21 44.89
CA ARG A 108 11.08 23.43 46.14
C ARG A 108 12.00 23.31 47.36
N LEU A 109 12.74 22.21 47.47
CA LEU A 109 13.69 21.98 48.55
C LEU A 109 14.78 23.07 48.59
N LYS A 110 15.23 23.56 47.44
CA LYS A 110 16.18 24.69 47.40
C LYS A 110 15.59 25.97 47.99
N ARG A 111 14.30 26.27 47.75
CA ARG A 111 13.63 27.41 48.38
C ARG A 111 13.50 27.22 49.88
N ASP A 112 13.07 26.04 50.32
CA ASP A 112 12.94 25.73 51.74
C ASP A 112 14.29 25.89 52.47
N ILE A 113 15.40 25.47 51.84
CA ILE A 113 16.77 25.69 52.38
C ILE A 113 17.10 27.18 52.45
N THR A 114 16.79 27.97 51.41
CA THR A 114 17.10 29.41 51.43
C THR A 114 16.27 30.16 52.47
N ASP A 115 15.00 29.77 52.63
CA ASP A 115 14.09 30.37 53.59
C ASP A 115 14.53 30.02 55.02
N LEU A 116 14.86 28.75 55.30
CA LEU A 116 15.44 28.34 56.58
C LEU A 116 16.78 29.03 56.86
N GLN A 117 17.63 29.25 55.85
CA GLN A 117 18.86 30.02 56.03
C GLN A 117 18.58 31.48 56.36
N HIS A 118 17.54 32.07 55.76
CA HIS A 118 17.12 33.42 56.08
C HIS A 118 16.56 33.51 57.51
N ASP A 119 15.72 32.56 57.91
CA ASP A 119 15.16 32.47 59.26
C ASP A 119 16.23 32.26 60.33
N LEU A 120 17.23 31.40 60.07
CA LEU A 120 18.37 31.23 60.98
C LEU A 120 19.22 32.50 61.10
N ARG A 121 19.36 33.28 60.02
CA ARG A 121 20.06 34.58 60.05
C ARG A 121 19.24 35.63 60.79
N ALA A 122 17.93 35.68 60.58
CA ALA A 122 17.02 36.56 61.29
C ALA A 122 17.01 36.24 62.78
N ALA A 123 16.89 34.97 63.16
CA ALA A 123 16.94 34.50 64.55
C ALA A 123 18.28 34.83 65.24
N LYS A 124 19.41 34.70 64.53
CA LYS A 124 20.72 35.16 65.02
C LYS A 124 20.81 36.68 65.15
N SER A 125 20.13 37.43 64.29
CA SER A 125 20.11 38.90 64.33
C SER A 125 19.19 39.46 65.41
N THR A 126 18.16 38.72 65.83
CA THR A 126 17.21 39.13 66.89
C THR A 126 17.65 38.74 68.30
N GLN A 127 18.88 38.24 68.49
CA GLN A 127 19.49 38.14 69.82
C GLN A 127 20.32 39.40 70.12
N PRO A 128 19.78 40.40 70.83
CA PRO A 128 20.60 41.41 71.47
C PRO A 128 21.28 40.81 72.71
N LEU A 129 22.52 41.22 72.90
CA LEU A 129 23.34 41.04 74.08
C LEU A 129 22.54 41.40 75.35
N ARG A 130 22.10 40.39 76.12
CA ARG A 130 21.79 40.54 77.54
C ARG A 130 22.64 39.56 78.32
N SER A 131 23.66 40.12 78.96
CA SER A 131 24.40 39.53 80.05
C SER A 131 23.47 39.23 81.23
N ALA A 132 23.39 37.97 81.64
CA ALA A 132 23.15 37.58 83.03
C ALA A 132 23.64 36.13 83.23
N SER A 133 24.42 35.98 84.27
CA SER A 133 25.11 34.79 84.77
C SER A 133 24.18 33.70 85.34
N SER A 134 24.76 32.50 85.47
CA SER A 134 24.46 31.43 86.44
C SER A 134 23.56 30.27 85.97
N GLU A 135 24.26 29.14 85.75
CA GLU A 135 23.95 27.77 86.22
C GLU A 135 22.56 27.16 85.94
N LEU A 136 22.51 26.01 85.25
CA LEU A 136 22.56 24.67 85.85
C LEU A 136 22.03 23.60 84.85
N SER A 137 22.67 22.42 84.87
CA SER A 137 22.16 21.10 84.44
C SER A 137 22.16 20.76 82.93
N GLU A 138 23.28 20.19 82.50
CA GLU A 138 23.37 18.79 82.06
C GLU A 138 22.01 18.04 81.93
N ASP A 139 21.65 17.66 80.70
CA ASP A 139 21.33 16.25 80.44
C ASP A 139 21.36 15.87 78.95
N ILE A 140 21.80 14.65 78.75
CA ILE A 140 22.25 13.98 77.53
C ILE A 140 21.05 13.43 76.73
N ASN A 141 21.01 13.61 75.40
CA ASN A 141 20.81 12.46 74.50
C ASN A 141 21.18 12.76 73.03
N PRO A 142 21.91 11.85 72.34
CA PRO A 142 22.43 12.03 71.00
C PRO A 142 21.50 11.40 69.97
N ASN A 143 21.22 12.09 68.86
CA ASN A 143 21.01 11.50 67.53
C ASN A 143 20.76 12.61 66.50
N SER A 144 21.83 13.18 65.95
CA SER A 144 21.77 13.75 64.61
C SER A 144 23.11 13.57 63.89
N PRO A 145 23.18 12.84 62.77
CA PRO A 145 24.35 12.81 61.93
C PRO A 145 24.20 13.87 60.83
N PHE A 146 24.58 15.11 61.12
CA PHE A 146 24.84 16.11 60.08
C PHE A 146 26.31 16.56 60.17
N LYS A 147 27.20 15.67 59.74
CA LYS A 147 28.58 16.02 59.36
C LYS A 147 28.85 15.40 57.99
N GLY A 148 28.77 16.24 56.94
CA GLY A 148 29.06 15.81 55.58
C GLY A 148 28.86 16.88 54.51
N ALA A 149 28.94 18.17 54.85
CA ALA A 149 28.74 19.26 53.90
C ALA A 149 29.95 20.20 53.85
N SER A 150 31.14 19.68 53.50
CA SER A 150 32.28 20.54 53.18
C SER A 150 33.16 20.04 52.03
N ASN A 151 32.93 18.86 51.46
CA ASN A 151 33.81 18.30 50.43
C ASN A 151 33.24 18.26 49.00
N VAL A 152 32.02 18.74 48.74
CA VAL A 152 31.40 18.64 47.39
C VAL A 152 31.53 19.93 46.54
N PHE A 153 31.94 21.06 47.13
CA PHE A 153 31.97 22.35 46.43
C PHE A 153 33.29 22.70 45.69
N LYS A 154 34.24 21.77 45.56
CA LYS A 154 35.50 22.01 44.82
C LYS A 154 35.66 21.23 43.51
N GLN A 155 34.62 20.56 43.02
CA GLN A 155 34.71 19.75 41.80
C GLN A 155 33.77 20.18 40.66
N ALA A 156 33.39 21.46 40.62
CA ALA A 156 32.55 22.02 39.55
C ALA A 156 33.15 23.30 38.96
N LYS A 157 34.44 23.27 38.56
CA LYS A 157 35.07 24.36 37.80
C LYS A 157 36.01 23.88 36.69
N THR A 158 35.73 22.76 36.01
CA THR A 158 36.50 22.37 34.80
C THR A 158 35.69 21.52 33.81
N THR A 159 34.45 21.90 33.49
CA THR A 159 33.69 21.26 32.39
C THR A 159 32.88 22.30 31.62
N GLY A 160 33.56 23.29 31.04
CA GLY A 160 32.90 24.39 30.38
C GLY A 160 33.68 24.94 29.19
N LEU A 161 33.81 24.15 28.11
CA LEU A 161 34.15 24.70 26.79
C LEU A 161 33.74 23.81 25.59
N THR A 162 33.53 22.50 25.78
CA THR A 162 33.15 21.60 24.68
C THR A 162 31.63 21.48 24.46
N HIS A 163 30.80 21.89 25.42
CA HIS A 163 29.34 21.80 25.30
C HIS A 163 28.69 23.02 24.63
N ARG A 164 29.39 24.16 24.53
CA ARG A 164 28.86 25.39 23.92
C ARG A 164 28.72 25.29 22.38
N ARG A 165 29.59 24.53 21.70
CA ARG A 165 29.49 24.30 20.24
C ARG A 165 28.34 23.36 19.84
N LYS A 166 28.04 22.34 20.66
CA LYS A 166 26.97 21.38 20.36
C LYS A 166 25.57 21.95 20.66
N VAL A 167 25.43 22.80 21.67
CA VAL A 167 24.15 23.46 21.99
C VAL A 167 23.74 24.47 20.91
N TRP A 168 24.69 25.20 20.32
CA TRP A 168 24.38 26.11 19.20
C TRP A 168 23.88 25.38 17.94
N ILE A 169 24.42 24.20 17.64
CA ILE A 169 23.99 23.41 16.47
C ILE A 169 22.57 22.86 16.68
N VAL A 170 22.23 22.40 17.89
CA VAL A 170 20.90 21.84 18.19
C VAL A 170 19.81 22.93 18.25
N LEU A 171 20.17 24.18 18.57
CA LEU A 171 19.22 25.30 18.61
C LEU A 171 19.10 26.03 17.26
N ALA A 172 20.16 26.06 16.45
CA ALA A 172 20.14 26.69 15.13
C ALA A 172 19.39 25.86 14.06
N LEU A 173 19.43 24.53 14.15
CA LEU A 173 18.82 23.65 13.15
C LEU A 173 17.28 23.75 13.06
N PRO A 174 16.51 23.75 14.18
CA PRO A 174 15.07 23.94 14.10
C PRO A 174 14.69 25.36 13.67
N LEU A 175 15.50 26.37 14.01
CA LEU A 175 15.23 27.76 13.66
C LEU A 175 15.49 28.03 12.17
N LEU A 176 16.46 27.33 11.56
CA LEU A 176 16.74 27.37 10.12
C LEU A 176 15.64 26.65 9.32
N VAL A 177 15.10 25.54 9.83
CA VAL A 177 13.96 24.84 9.21
C VAL A 177 12.68 25.68 9.29
N ILE A 178 12.44 26.38 10.40
CA ILE A 178 11.29 27.29 10.54
C ILE A 178 11.46 28.51 9.61
N MET A 179 12.65 29.08 9.48
CA MET A 179 12.92 30.15 8.52
C MET A 179 12.77 29.67 7.06
N ALA A 180 13.20 28.45 6.73
CA ALA A 180 13.03 27.88 5.39
C ALA A 180 11.55 27.58 5.04
N MET A 181 10.69 27.37 6.05
CA MET A 181 9.24 27.17 5.90
C MET A 181 8.43 28.47 5.84
N LEU A 182 9.03 29.63 6.18
CA LEU A 182 8.37 30.94 6.14
C LEU A 182 8.70 31.78 4.90
N LEU A 183 9.60 31.34 4.02
CA LEU A 183 9.80 31.99 2.72
C LEU A 183 8.82 31.43 1.67
N PRO A 184 8.18 32.29 0.85
CA PRO A 184 7.29 31.85 -0.22
C PRO A 184 8.09 31.04 -1.25
N ALA A 185 7.76 29.76 -1.38
CA ALA A 185 8.38 28.82 -2.31
C ALA A 185 7.99 29.14 -3.76
N GLY A 186 8.66 30.13 -4.35
CA GLY A 186 8.41 30.52 -5.74
C GLY A 186 9.62 31.07 -6.49
N GLU A 187 10.50 31.86 -5.86
CA GLU A 187 11.40 32.74 -6.67
C GLU A 187 12.91 32.57 -6.44
N HIS A 188 13.37 31.74 -5.50
CA HIS A 188 14.81 31.67 -5.17
C HIS A 188 15.61 30.53 -5.80
N ILE A 189 14.96 29.57 -6.48
CA ILE A 189 15.70 28.54 -7.23
C ILE A 189 16.32 29.16 -8.50
N GLN A 190 15.69 30.19 -9.08
CA GLN A 190 16.22 30.89 -10.25
C GLN A 190 17.42 31.80 -9.91
N THR A 191 17.47 32.37 -8.71
CA THR A 191 18.57 33.26 -8.30
C THR A 191 19.87 32.51 -8.00
N ILE A 192 19.80 31.26 -7.53
CA ILE A 192 20.99 30.43 -7.30
C ILE A 192 21.58 29.95 -8.64
N ILE A 193 20.73 29.74 -9.65
CA ILE A 193 21.15 29.39 -11.01
C ILE A 193 21.73 30.62 -11.74
N ALA A 194 21.22 31.83 -11.48
CA ALA A 194 21.70 33.07 -12.09
C ALA A 194 23.09 33.55 -11.60
N LEU A 195 23.62 33.03 -10.49
CA LEU A 195 24.96 33.39 -9.99
C LEU A 195 26.10 32.66 -10.74
N PHE A 196 25.77 31.58 -11.46
CA PHE A 196 26.75 30.75 -12.19
C PHE A 196 26.72 30.94 -13.71
N ASP A 197 25.74 31.67 -14.24
CA ASP A 197 25.67 32.00 -15.67
C ASP A 197 26.01 33.48 -15.86
N SER A 198 27.26 33.75 -16.23
CA SER A 198 27.62 35.04 -16.81
C SER A 198 26.84 35.21 -18.12
N PRO A 199 26.02 36.26 -18.30
CA PRO A 199 25.26 36.41 -19.52
C PRO A 199 26.21 36.80 -20.65
N ALA A 200 26.51 35.85 -21.53
CA ALA A 200 27.06 36.14 -22.83
C ALA A 200 26.04 37.00 -23.61
N GLU A 201 26.49 38.19 -23.97
CA GLU A 201 25.79 39.17 -24.79
C GLU A 201 25.24 38.51 -26.07
N LYS A 202 23.91 38.37 -26.16
CA LYS A 202 23.25 37.87 -27.36
C LYS A 202 23.23 38.95 -28.43
N VAL A 203 24.28 38.97 -29.26
CA VAL A 203 24.24 39.61 -30.58
C VAL A 203 23.27 38.80 -31.46
N ASN A 204 22.09 39.36 -31.73
CA ASN A 204 21.14 38.80 -32.67
C ASN A 204 21.65 39.01 -34.11
N SER A 205 22.48 38.09 -34.61
CA SER A 205 22.62 37.89 -36.04
C SER A 205 21.83 36.64 -36.42
N HIS A 206 20.73 36.80 -37.14
CA HIS A 206 20.05 35.67 -37.78
C HIS A 206 20.80 35.30 -39.07
N PRO A 207 21.51 34.16 -39.16
CA PRO A 207 21.93 33.65 -40.45
C PRO A 207 20.70 33.08 -41.17
N LYS A 208 20.30 33.71 -42.27
CA LYS A 208 19.30 33.16 -43.19
C LYS A 208 19.98 32.05 -44.00
N ILE A 209 19.77 30.80 -43.59
CA ILE A 209 20.27 29.62 -44.31
C ILE A 209 19.51 29.54 -45.65
N LEU A 210 20.18 29.94 -46.72
CA LEU A 210 19.75 29.63 -48.08
C LEU A 210 20.17 28.18 -48.36
N THR A 211 19.17 27.35 -48.64
CA THR A 211 19.26 25.96 -49.10
C THR A 211 19.84 24.95 -48.09
N ALA A 212 18.96 24.19 -47.44
CA ALA A 212 19.33 23.00 -46.67
C ALA A 212 19.64 21.84 -47.63
N HIS A 213 20.76 21.15 -47.43
CA HIS A 213 21.10 19.93 -48.15
C HIS A 213 20.08 18.83 -47.81
N PRO A 214 19.65 17.96 -48.75
CA PRO A 214 18.65 16.91 -48.50
C PRO A 214 19.00 15.97 -47.33
N ASP A 215 20.28 15.79 -47.03
CA ASP A 215 20.76 14.95 -45.93
C ASP A 215 20.51 15.56 -44.54
N ASP A 216 20.45 16.88 -44.44
CA ASP A 216 20.15 17.58 -43.18
C ASP A 216 18.65 17.55 -42.87
N LEU A 217 17.80 17.48 -43.91
CA LEU A 217 16.37 17.21 -43.77
C LEU A 217 16.12 15.77 -43.31
N ALA A 218 16.86 14.80 -43.85
CA ALA A 218 16.77 13.41 -43.42
C ALA A 218 17.19 13.23 -41.95
N LYS A 219 18.26 13.90 -41.51
CA LYS A 219 18.69 13.89 -40.09
C LYS A 219 17.69 14.58 -39.17
N LYS A 220 17.10 15.72 -39.58
CA LYS A 220 16.03 16.38 -38.80
C LYS A 220 14.78 15.51 -38.70
N ASN A 221 14.38 14.86 -39.79
CA ASN A 221 13.23 13.94 -39.78
C ASN A 221 13.52 12.70 -38.93
N ALA A 222 14.74 12.15 -38.96
CA ALA A 222 15.14 11.05 -38.10
C ALA A 222 15.20 11.46 -36.60
N GLN A 223 15.63 12.68 -36.30
CA GLN A 223 15.60 13.24 -34.94
C GLN A 223 14.17 13.54 -34.46
N GLN A 224 13.29 14.02 -35.33
CA GLN A 224 11.86 14.22 -35.03
C GLN A 224 11.15 12.88 -34.83
N GLN A 225 11.46 11.85 -35.63
CA GLN A 225 10.96 10.49 -35.43
C GLN A 225 11.50 9.86 -34.15
N ALA A 226 12.77 10.09 -33.79
CA ALA A 226 13.33 9.64 -32.52
C ALA A 226 12.72 10.37 -31.30
N ALA A 227 12.37 11.65 -31.46
CA ALA A 227 11.66 12.43 -30.42
C ALA A 227 10.19 12.00 -30.26
N MET A 228 9.54 11.51 -31.32
CA MET A 228 8.19 10.93 -31.25
C MET A 228 8.15 9.55 -30.57
N VAL A 229 9.28 8.83 -30.49
CA VAL A 229 9.37 7.51 -29.80
C VAL A 229 9.54 7.66 -28.29
N MET A 230 9.95 8.84 -27.80
CA MET A 230 9.95 9.18 -26.38
C MET A 230 8.56 9.66 -25.95
N VAL A 231 7.53 8.83 -26.18
CA VAL A 231 6.22 9.01 -25.55
C VAL A 231 6.43 8.80 -24.07
N ILE A 232 6.35 9.89 -23.30
CA ILE A 232 6.24 9.88 -21.84
C ILE A 232 5.21 8.79 -21.50
N PRO A 233 5.52 7.78 -20.67
CA PRO A 233 4.54 6.77 -20.31
C PRO A 233 3.34 7.50 -19.71
N GLU A 234 2.20 7.38 -20.40
CA GLU A 234 0.95 7.97 -19.96
C GLU A 234 0.75 7.54 -18.50
N LYS A 235 0.60 8.53 -17.61
CA LYS A 235 0.45 8.31 -16.17
C LYS A 235 -0.60 7.20 -15.99
N PRO A 236 -0.31 6.12 -15.25
CA PRO A 236 -1.19 4.97 -15.19
C PRO A 236 -2.58 5.42 -14.80
N LYS A 237 -3.55 5.15 -15.68
CA LYS A 237 -4.96 5.50 -15.50
C LYS A 237 -5.41 4.94 -14.16
N ALA A 238 -5.87 5.82 -13.29
CA ALA A 238 -6.29 5.45 -11.94
C ALA A 238 -7.45 4.43 -12.03
N LEU A 239 -7.37 3.36 -11.24
CA LEU A 239 -8.27 2.21 -11.31
C LEU A 239 -9.60 2.51 -10.62
N PRO A 240 -10.76 2.32 -11.26
CA PRO A 240 -12.03 2.78 -10.73
C PRO A 240 -12.35 2.14 -9.37
N GLN A 241 -12.43 2.97 -8.32
CA GLN A 241 -12.74 2.55 -6.95
C GLN A 241 -14.22 2.74 -6.61
N LEU A 242 -14.83 1.69 -6.07
CA LEU A 242 -16.23 1.67 -5.62
C LEU A 242 -16.42 2.52 -4.35
N LYS A 243 -17.49 3.33 -4.31
CA LYS A 243 -17.91 4.00 -3.07
C LYS A 243 -18.76 3.04 -2.23
N LEU A 244 -18.36 2.85 -0.96
CA LEU A 244 -19.03 1.93 -0.05
C LEU A 244 -20.34 2.51 0.48
N VAL A 245 -21.39 1.68 0.48
CA VAL A 245 -22.71 2.03 1.01
C VAL A 245 -23.05 1.14 2.21
N LYS A 246 -23.76 1.69 3.19
CA LYS A 246 -24.15 0.95 4.42
C LYS A 246 -25.35 0.04 4.17
N GLU A 247 -26.31 0.50 3.39
CA GLU A 247 -27.53 -0.23 3.04
C GLU A 247 -27.20 -1.46 2.19
N PHE A 248 -27.87 -2.58 2.47
CA PHE A 248 -27.75 -3.84 1.74
C PHE A 248 -29.11 -4.22 1.15
N GLY A 249 -29.09 -5.02 0.08
CA GLY A 249 -30.31 -5.56 -0.52
C GLY A 249 -31.15 -4.59 -1.37
N ALA A 250 -30.65 -3.39 -1.64
CA ALA A 250 -31.26 -2.47 -2.59
C ALA A 250 -30.25 -1.99 -3.63
N TRP A 251 -30.70 -1.92 -4.88
CA TRP A 251 -29.95 -1.32 -5.96
C TRP A 251 -29.89 0.20 -5.77
N HIS A 252 -28.71 0.76 -5.92
CA HIS A 252 -28.48 2.20 -5.85
C HIS A 252 -27.56 2.63 -6.99
N LYS A 253 -27.75 3.87 -7.45
CA LYS A 253 -26.83 4.52 -8.39
C LYS A 253 -25.66 5.11 -7.63
N GLY A 254 -24.46 4.93 -8.17
CA GLY A 254 -23.22 5.46 -7.63
C GLY A 254 -22.31 6.02 -8.74
N TYR A 255 -21.20 6.62 -8.31
CA TYR A 255 -20.16 7.10 -9.21
C TYR A 255 -18.81 6.66 -8.68
N PHE A 256 -17.96 6.11 -9.56
CA PHE A 256 -16.62 5.71 -9.19
C PHE A 256 -15.84 6.92 -8.67
N ALA A 257 -15.05 6.74 -7.62
CA ALA A 257 -14.39 7.85 -6.93
C ALA A 257 -13.39 8.61 -7.82
N GLU A 258 -12.76 7.90 -8.76
CA GLU A 258 -11.68 8.44 -9.58
C GLU A 258 -12.15 8.87 -10.98
N THR A 259 -13.01 8.06 -11.62
CA THR A 259 -13.40 8.28 -13.02
C THR A 259 -14.74 9.02 -13.18
N GLN A 260 -15.50 9.22 -12.09
CA GLN A 260 -16.87 9.77 -12.11
C GLN A 260 -17.82 9.04 -13.08
N GLN A 261 -17.49 7.81 -13.47
CA GLN A 261 -18.35 7.01 -14.31
C GLN A 261 -19.54 6.50 -13.47
N PRO A 262 -20.78 6.66 -13.95
CA PRO A 262 -21.95 6.18 -13.25
C PRO A 262 -22.03 4.66 -13.30
N TYR A 263 -22.54 4.08 -12.23
CA TYR A 263 -22.85 2.66 -12.14
C TYR A 263 -24.07 2.45 -11.26
N ILE A 264 -24.67 1.27 -11.36
CA ILE A 264 -25.60 0.76 -10.34
C ILE A 264 -24.95 -0.40 -9.62
N ALA A 265 -25.19 -0.48 -8.32
CA ALA A 265 -24.68 -1.57 -7.52
C ALA A 265 -25.68 -2.03 -6.49
N ILE A 266 -25.51 -3.28 -6.09
CA ILE A 266 -26.21 -3.90 -4.98
C ILE A 266 -25.20 -4.53 -4.05
N ARG A 267 -25.42 -4.36 -2.74
CA ARG A 267 -24.59 -4.94 -1.68
C ARG A 267 -25.28 -6.16 -1.06
N SER A 268 -24.56 -7.27 -0.91
CA SER A 268 -25.00 -8.44 -0.13
C SER A 268 -24.89 -8.18 1.36
N GLU A 269 -25.51 -9.03 2.18
CA GLU A 269 -25.30 -9.03 3.63
C GLU A 269 -23.82 -9.26 4.00
N GLY A 270 -23.14 -10.13 3.25
CA GLY A 270 -21.69 -10.39 3.38
C GLY A 270 -20.79 -9.22 2.97
N GLY A 271 -21.35 -8.18 2.36
CA GLY A 271 -20.64 -6.98 1.94
C GLY A 271 -19.92 -7.10 0.59
N SER A 272 -20.16 -8.17 -0.16
CA SER A 272 -19.82 -8.26 -1.57
C SER A 272 -20.80 -7.40 -2.38
N TYR A 273 -20.39 -6.98 -3.58
CA TYR A 273 -21.24 -6.17 -4.46
C TYR A 273 -21.39 -6.82 -5.83
N VAL A 274 -22.55 -6.61 -6.45
CA VAL A 274 -22.69 -6.74 -7.91
C VAL A 274 -22.87 -5.36 -8.48
N LEU A 275 -22.15 -5.08 -9.56
CA LEU A 275 -22.13 -3.78 -10.23
C LEU A 275 -22.48 -3.94 -11.70
N HIS A 276 -23.16 -2.94 -12.24
CA HIS A 276 -23.38 -2.76 -13.66
C HIS A 276 -23.08 -1.32 -14.05
N ASN A 277 -22.24 -1.14 -15.07
CA ASN A 277 -21.82 0.17 -15.56
C ASN A 277 -22.37 0.42 -16.99
N CYS A 278 -22.08 1.59 -17.57
CA CYS A 278 -22.49 1.91 -18.93
C CYS A 278 -21.85 1.02 -20.02
N GLN A 279 -20.85 0.18 -19.68
CA GLN A 279 -20.21 -0.72 -20.65
C GLN A 279 -21.02 -2.00 -20.88
N GLY A 280 -22.05 -2.26 -20.05
CA GLY A 280 -23.04 -3.29 -20.30
C GLY A 280 -22.72 -4.67 -19.70
N GLU A 281 -21.60 -4.85 -19.01
CA GLU A 281 -21.28 -6.11 -18.32
C GLU A 281 -21.57 -6.02 -16.81
N PHE A 282 -21.96 -7.15 -16.21
CA PHE A 282 -22.07 -7.27 -14.76
C PHE A 282 -20.74 -7.73 -14.16
N GLN A 283 -20.32 -7.03 -13.11
CA GLN A 283 -19.10 -7.32 -12.37
C GLN A 283 -19.43 -7.70 -10.93
N TYR A 284 -18.72 -8.70 -10.42
CA TYR A 284 -18.82 -9.17 -9.05
C TYR A 284 -17.62 -8.72 -8.23
N TYR A 285 -17.89 -7.91 -7.22
CA TYR A 285 -16.91 -7.37 -6.28
C TYR A 285 -16.98 -8.21 -5.00
N MET A 286 -16.15 -9.25 -4.94
CA MET A 286 -16.10 -10.15 -3.80
C MET A 286 -15.38 -9.47 -2.63
N ASN A 287 -16.02 -9.43 -1.46
CA ASN A 287 -15.38 -8.94 -0.24
C ASN A 287 -14.22 -9.86 0.16
N GLN A 288 -13.01 -9.32 0.32
CA GLN A 288 -11.83 -10.12 0.68
C GLN A 288 -11.89 -10.71 2.09
N ASN A 289 -12.73 -10.14 2.97
CA ASN A 289 -12.94 -10.70 4.31
C ASN A 289 -13.78 -11.98 4.30
N LEU A 290 -14.47 -12.27 3.19
CA LEU A 290 -15.21 -13.50 3.00
C LEU A 290 -14.28 -14.60 2.49
N ARG A 291 -14.16 -15.66 3.30
CA ARG A 291 -13.36 -16.84 2.95
C ARG A 291 -14.18 -17.76 2.05
N SER A 292 -14.23 -17.50 0.75
CA SER A 292 -14.86 -18.42 -0.20
C SER A 292 -14.07 -19.73 -0.25
N ARG A 293 -14.71 -20.88 0.00
CA ARG A 293 -14.03 -22.19 -0.07
C ARG A 293 -13.69 -22.58 -1.51
N ARG A 294 -14.52 -22.20 -2.48
CA ARG A 294 -14.33 -22.41 -3.92
C ARG A 294 -15.05 -21.29 -4.68
N LEU A 295 -14.38 -20.70 -5.66
CA LEU A 295 -15.00 -19.76 -6.59
C LEU A 295 -15.68 -20.55 -7.72
N PRO A 296 -16.92 -20.19 -8.11
CA PRO A 296 -17.59 -20.81 -9.23
C PRO A 296 -16.91 -20.42 -10.56
N ALA A 297 -16.96 -21.34 -11.54
CA ALA A 297 -16.22 -21.19 -12.80
C ALA A 297 -16.73 -20.06 -13.71
N ASN A 298 -17.93 -19.52 -13.43
CA ASN A 298 -18.50 -18.40 -14.18
C ASN A 298 -17.92 -17.03 -13.76
N LEU A 299 -17.14 -16.98 -12.68
CA LEU A 299 -16.46 -15.77 -12.24
C LEU A 299 -15.04 -15.74 -12.80
N ILE A 300 -14.80 -14.84 -13.75
CA ILE A 300 -13.48 -14.65 -14.36
C ILE A 300 -12.77 -13.52 -13.64
N TYR A 301 -11.60 -13.80 -13.09
CA TYR A 301 -10.81 -12.80 -12.38
C TYR A 301 -10.39 -11.66 -13.32
N GLU A 302 -10.66 -10.42 -12.91
CA GLU A 302 -10.28 -9.23 -13.66
C GLU A 302 -9.15 -8.47 -12.95
N ARG A 303 -9.40 -8.08 -11.69
CA ARG A 303 -8.43 -7.32 -10.90
C ARG A 303 -8.68 -7.44 -9.40
N ARG A 304 -7.77 -6.89 -8.60
CA ARG A 304 -7.86 -6.86 -7.15
C ARG A 304 -7.63 -5.44 -6.63
N ASP A 305 -8.56 -4.98 -5.83
CA ASP A 305 -8.47 -3.72 -5.08
C ASP A 305 -8.11 -4.00 -3.61
N ARG A 306 -8.03 -2.97 -2.76
CA ARG A 306 -7.67 -3.14 -1.34
C ARG A 306 -8.68 -4.00 -0.56
N HIS A 307 -9.97 -3.83 -0.82
CA HIS A 307 -11.05 -4.49 -0.06
C HIS A 307 -11.79 -5.55 -0.87
N PHE A 308 -11.65 -5.54 -2.20
CA PHE A 308 -12.42 -6.38 -3.10
C PHE A 308 -11.53 -7.11 -4.08
N THR A 309 -11.98 -8.29 -4.48
CA THR A 309 -11.48 -8.98 -5.68
C THR A 309 -12.58 -8.93 -6.72
N ILE A 310 -12.27 -8.38 -7.89
CA ILE A 310 -13.24 -8.07 -8.94
C ILE A 310 -13.20 -9.16 -9.99
N TYR A 311 -14.39 -9.68 -10.31
CA TYR A 311 -14.61 -10.72 -11.29
C TYR A 311 -15.62 -10.24 -12.33
N SER A 312 -15.43 -10.59 -13.59
CA SER A 312 -16.48 -10.46 -14.61
C SER A 312 -17.41 -11.67 -14.58
N MET A 313 -18.70 -11.43 -14.86
CA MET A 313 -19.75 -12.44 -14.92
C MET A 313 -20.34 -12.56 -16.32
N PRO A 314 -19.65 -13.20 -17.27
CA PRO A 314 -20.14 -13.31 -18.65
C PRO A 314 -21.34 -14.26 -18.79
N TYR A 315 -21.54 -15.19 -17.85
CA TYR A 315 -22.66 -16.14 -17.86
C TYR A 315 -23.03 -16.61 -16.45
N GLY A 316 -24.12 -17.37 -16.35
CA GLY A 316 -24.66 -17.88 -15.08
C GLY A 316 -25.63 -16.90 -14.43
N ASN A 317 -25.88 -17.07 -13.13
CA ASN A 317 -26.80 -16.21 -12.38
C ASN A 317 -26.19 -14.83 -12.16
N GLY A 318 -26.98 -13.78 -12.40
CA GLY A 318 -26.57 -12.39 -12.25
C GLY A 318 -25.80 -11.81 -13.44
N SER A 319 -25.66 -12.56 -14.54
CA SER A 319 -24.91 -12.14 -15.72
C SER A 319 -25.72 -11.33 -16.74
N THR A 320 -27.06 -11.39 -16.66
CA THR A 320 -27.94 -10.76 -17.65
C THR A 320 -29.01 -9.89 -17.01
N LEU A 321 -29.40 -8.84 -17.72
CA LEU A 321 -30.46 -7.91 -17.28
C LEU A 321 -31.77 -8.63 -16.99
N ALA A 322 -32.15 -9.59 -17.84
CA ALA A 322 -33.40 -10.34 -17.71
C ALA A 322 -33.48 -11.16 -16.40
N GLN A 323 -32.34 -11.65 -15.91
CA GLN A 323 -32.30 -12.36 -14.63
C GLN A 323 -32.55 -11.40 -13.47
N TRP A 324 -31.99 -10.19 -13.54
CA TRP A 324 -32.25 -9.17 -12.53
C TRP A 324 -33.69 -8.65 -12.64
N SER A 325 -34.19 -8.24 -13.80
CA SER A 325 -35.56 -7.73 -13.93
C SER A 325 -36.64 -8.74 -13.50
N GLY A 326 -36.42 -10.05 -13.74
CA GLY A 326 -37.40 -11.10 -13.45
C GLY A 326 -37.29 -11.77 -12.07
N SER A 327 -36.28 -11.44 -11.26
CA SER A 327 -36.01 -12.14 -9.99
C SER A 327 -36.27 -11.28 -8.76
N LYS A 328 -36.62 -11.94 -7.65
CA LYS A 328 -36.68 -11.31 -6.31
C LYS A 328 -35.32 -11.26 -5.63
N SER A 329 -34.48 -12.25 -5.91
CA SER A 329 -33.11 -12.34 -5.43
C SER A 329 -32.32 -13.30 -6.30
N LEU A 330 -31.00 -13.14 -6.32
CA LEU A 330 -30.08 -14.04 -7.01
C LEU A 330 -29.02 -14.58 -6.06
N LEU A 331 -28.61 -15.82 -6.27
CA LEU A 331 -27.53 -16.47 -5.54
C LEU A 331 -26.27 -16.46 -6.41
N ILE A 332 -25.21 -15.81 -5.91
CA ILE A 332 -23.92 -15.66 -6.59
C ILE A 332 -22.83 -15.96 -5.58
N ASN A 333 -21.98 -16.95 -5.87
CA ASN A 333 -20.87 -17.34 -4.99
C ASN A 333 -21.29 -17.59 -3.52
N ASP A 334 -22.35 -18.37 -3.33
CA ASP A 334 -22.96 -18.68 -2.02
C ASP A 334 -23.49 -17.46 -1.24
N GLU A 335 -23.61 -16.29 -1.88
CA GLU A 335 -24.19 -15.08 -1.31
C GLU A 335 -25.52 -14.71 -2.00
N TYR A 336 -26.52 -14.36 -1.20
CA TYR A 336 -27.80 -13.88 -1.70
C TYR A 336 -27.77 -12.37 -1.94
N PHE A 337 -28.29 -11.98 -3.10
CA PHE A 337 -28.45 -10.59 -3.55
C PHE A 337 -29.94 -10.26 -3.70
N PRO A 338 -30.55 -9.55 -2.73
CA PRO A 338 -31.96 -9.14 -2.79
C PRO A 338 -32.21 -8.09 -3.87
N ASN A 339 -33.05 -8.37 -4.85
CA ASN A 339 -33.19 -7.54 -6.04
C ASN A 339 -34.19 -6.37 -5.87
N GLN A 340 -34.05 -5.57 -4.81
CA GLN A 340 -34.96 -4.46 -4.59
C GLN A 340 -34.56 -3.24 -5.42
N GLY A 341 -35.51 -2.66 -6.17
CA GLY A 341 -35.31 -1.38 -6.87
C GLY A 341 -34.43 -1.43 -8.13
N PHE A 342 -34.17 -2.61 -8.69
CA PHE A 342 -33.32 -2.78 -9.88
C PHE A 342 -33.81 -1.98 -11.08
N GLU A 343 -35.08 -2.12 -11.45
CA GLU A 343 -35.64 -1.48 -12.66
C GLU A 343 -35.47 0.04 -12.59
N ASN A 344 -35.81 0.65 -11.45
CA ASN A 344 -35.67 2.09 -11.25
C ASN A 344 -34.20 2.53 -11.34
N ALA A 345 -33.30 1.82 -10.65
CA ALA A 345 -31.87 2.13 -10.69
C ALA A 345 -31.28 1.97 -12.11
N TYR A 346 -31.73 0.95 -12.85
CA TYR A 346 -31.29 0.68 -14.20
C TYR A 346 -31.77 1.76 -15.18
N GLN A 347 -33.03 2.19 -15.11
CA GLN A 347 -33.53 3.32 -15.90
C GLN A 347 -32.77 4.62 -15.56
N ASP A 348 -32.50 4.86 -14.28
CA ASP A 348 -31.68 6.01 -13.85
C ASP A 348 -30.26 5.96 -14.41
N LEU A 349 -29.67 4.76 -14.54
CA LEU A 349 -28.36 4.56 -15.14
C LEU A 349 -28.40 4.86 -16.63
N LEU A 350 -29.36 4.30 -17.38
CA LEU A 350 -29.52 4.53 -18.82
C LEU A 350 -29.62 6.03 -19.12
N ASN A 351 -30.51 6.73 -18.41
CA ASN A 351 -30.66 8.19 -18.53
C ASN A 351 -29.35 8.97 -18.26
N THR A 352 -28.47 8.44 -17.42
CA THR A 352 -27.18 9.08 -17.12
C THR A 352 -26.11 8.72 -18.15
N CYS A 353 -26.10 7.48 -18.64
CA CYS A 353 -25.13 7.01 -19.64
C CYS A 353 -25.35 7.68 -21.01
N ASP A 354 -26.60 7.95 -21.38
CA ASP A 354 -26.96 8.60 -22.64
C ASP A 354 -26.53 10.07 -22.71
N LEU A 355 -26.28 10.70 -21.55
CA LEU A 355 -25.82 12.10 -21.44
C LEU A 355 -24.29 12.27 -21.50
N VAL A 356 -23.53 11.17 -21.53
CA VAL A 356 -22.05 11.19 -21.48
C VAL A 356 -21.41 11.07 -22.87
N TYR A 357 -22.19 11.13 -23.94
CA TYR A 357 -21.72 11.17 -25.33
C TYR A 357 -21.96 12.51 -26.02
#